data_AF-A0A350C472-F1
#
_entry.id   AF-A0A350C472-F1
#
_cell.length_a   1.000
_cell.length_b   1.000
_cell.length_c   1.000
_cell.angle_alpha   90.00
_cell.angle_beta   90.00
_cell.angle_gamma   90.00
#
_symmetry.space_group_name_H-M   'P 1'
#
loop_
_entity.id
_entity.type
_entity.pdbx_description
1 polymer ?
#
loop_
_entity_poly.entity_id
_entity_poly.type
_entity_poly.pdbx_seq_one_letter_code
_entity_poly.pdbx_strand_id
1 'polypeptide(L)'
;MADVKLFAGSGSTVLADKISDYYGYSLGNREVKTFSDGEMQVVINESVRGAYVFFIASTFSPAENLIELLLMIDSAKRASAEYITAVIPYFGYA
;
A
#
# COMPACT_ATOMS: atom_id res chain seq x y z
N MET A 1 -20.03 1.38 10.34
CA MET A 1 -18.60 1.26 10.66
C MET A 1 -17.84 1.47 9.36
N ALA A 2 -16.81 2.31 9.34
CA ALA A 2 -16.05 2.52 8.10
C ALA A 2 -15.34 1.21 7.71
N ASP A 3 -15.35 0.89 6.42
CA ASP A 3 -14.68 -0.30 5.89
C ASP A 3 -13.16 -0.14 6.00
N VAL A 4 -12.44 -1.18 6.41
CA VAL A 4 -10.98 -1.14 6.61
C VAL A 4 -10.30 -1.96 5.53
N LYS A 5 -9.33 -1.36 4.85
CA LYS A 5 -8.58 -1.98 3.75
C LYS A 5 -7.09 -1.96 4.05
N LEU A 6 -6.46 -3.13 4.01
CA LEU A 6 -5.03 -3.30 4.19
C LEU A 6 -4.38 -3.62 2.84
N PHE A 7 -3.32 -2.92 2.48
CA PHE A 7 -2.54 -3.22 1.27
C PHE A 7 -1.06 -3.29 1.62
N ALA A 8 -0.34 -4.22 1.00
CA ALA A 8 1.12 -4.35 1.18
C ALA A 8 1.88 -3.57 0.12
N GLY A 9 3.04 -2.99 0.44
CA GLY A 9 4.06 -2.65 -0.57
C GLY A 9 4.80 -3.90 -1.05
N SER A 10 5.42 -3.86 -2.23
CA SER A 10 6.02 -5.04 -2.88
C SER A 10 7.13 -5.66 -2.04
N GLY A 11 7.95 -4.83 -1.39
CA GLY A 11 8.99 -5.30 -0.47
C GLY A 11 8.48 -5.73 0.92
N SER A 12 7.18 -5.64 1.21
CA SER A 12 6.63 -5.85 2.56
C SER A 12 5.49 -6.88 2.64
N THR A 13 5.25 -7.66 1.57
CA THR A 13 4.17 -8.66 1.50
C THR A 13 4.19 -9.65 2.66
N VAL A 14 5.34 -10.26 2.96
CA VAL A 14 5.47 -11.27 4.04
C VAL A 14 5.05 -10.74 5.41
N LEU A 15 5.38 -9.48 5.74
CA LEU A 15 4.97 -8.88 7.01
C LEU A 15 3.51 -8.42 6.95
N ALA A 16 3.10 -7.87 5.82
CA ALA A 16 1.73 -7.42 5.62
C ALA A 16 0.71 -8.57 5.71
N ASP A 17 1.03 -9.74 5.14
CA ASP A 17 0.20 -10.95 5.27
C ASP A 17 0.03 -11.35 6.73
N LYS A 18 1.12 -11.36 7.51
CA LYS A 18 1.04 -11.66 8.96
C LYS A 18 0.17 -10.66 9.72
N ILE A 19 0.27 -9.38 9.39
CA ILE A 19 -0.56 -8.32 9.98
C ILE A 19 -2.03 -8.53 9.59
N SER A 20 -2.30 -8.84 8.32
CA SER A 20 -3.66 -9.04 7.81
C SER A 20 -4.32 -10.30 8.40
N ASP A 21 -3.55 -11.38 8.54
CA ASP A 21 -3.98 -12.62 9.20
C ASP A 21 -4.36 -12.36 10.66
N TYR A 22 -3.55 -11.57 11.38
CA TYR A 22 -3.85 -11.18 12.76
C TYR A 22 -5.07 -10.25 12.85
N TYR A 23 -5.26 -9.36 11.87
CA TYR A 23 -6.43 -8.48 11.79
C TYR A 23 -7.72 -9.25 11.44
N GLY A 24 -7.61 -10.38 10.76
CA GLY A 24 -8.73 -11.27 10.40
C GLY A 24 -9.31 -11.04 9.00
N TYR A 25 -8.60 -10.32 8.13
CA TYR A 25 -8.99 -10.10 6.74
C TYR A 25 -7.78 -10.20 5.82
N SER A 26 -7.96 -10.73 4.61
CA SER A 26 -6.90 -10.76 3.61
C SER A 26 -6.51 -9.35 3.13
N LEU A 27 -5.29 -9.22 2.63
CA LEU A 27 -4.86 -8.01 1.93
C LEU A 27 -5.78 -7.70 0.75
N GLY A 28 -5.99 -6.41 0.52
CA GLY A 28 -6.71 -5.89 -0.61
C GLY A 28 -5.96 -6.10 -1.93
N ASN A 29 -6.71 -6.13 -3.03
CA ASN A 29 -6.18 -6.38 -4.36
C ASN A 29 -5.56 -5.10 -4.94
N ARG A 30 -4.27 -5.18 -5.29
CA ARG A 30 -3.57 -4.16 -6.05
C ARG A 30 -2.67 -4.80 -7.10
N GLU A 31 -2.37 -4.03 -8.13
CA GLU A 31 -1.37 -4.36 -9.14
C GLU A 31 -0.26 -3.30 -9.14
N VAL A 32 0.98 -3.75 -9.26
CA VAL A 32 2.14 -2.89 -9.49
C VAL A 32 2.77 -3.32 -10.79
N LYS A 33 2.90 -2.37 -11.72
CA LYS A 33 3.51 -2.60 -13.02
C LYS A 33 4.72 -1.67 -13.18
N THR A 34 5.84 -2.24 -13.57
CA THR A 34 7.05 -1.49 -13.95
C THR A 34 7.15 -1.45 -15.46
N PHE A 35 7.36 -0.26 -16.03
CA PHE A 35 7.55 -0.04 -17.46
C PHE A 35 9.03 -0.18 -17.85
N SER A 36 9.31 -0.27 -19.15
CA SER A 36 10.67 -0.47 -19.67
C SER A 36 11.64 0.69 -19.42
N ASP A 37 11.11 1.88 -19.14
CA ASP A 37 11.87 3.08 -18.77
C ASP A 37 12.14 3.20 -17.26
N GLY A 38 11.63 2.25 -16.46
CA GLY A 38 11.80 2.22 -15.01
C GLY A 38 10.68 2.93 -14.24
N GLU A 39 9.70 3.55 -14.92
CA GLU A 39 8.53 4.10 -14.24
C GLU A 39 7.66 2.97 -13.67
N MET A 40 6.86 3.30 -12.65
CA MET A 40 5.91 2.37 -12.05
C MET A 40 4.50 2.94 -12.01
N GLN A 41 3.54 2.03 -12.20
CA GLN A 41 2.11 2.28 -12.04
C GLN A 41 1.56 1.38 -10.94
N VAL A 42 0.73 1.96 -10.07
CA VAL A 42 0.00 1.24 -9.04
C VAL A 42 -1.49 1.37 -9.30
N VAL A 43 -2.20 0.25 -9.31
CA VAL A 43 -3.66 0.19 -9.46
C VAL A 43 -4.27 -0.52 -8.26
N ILE A 44 -5.24 0.10 -7.60
CA ILE A 44 -6.05 -0.55 -6.56
C ILE A 44 -7.28 -1.13 -7.25
N ASN A 45 -7.42 -2.46 -7.24
CA ASN A 45 -8.41 -3.21 -8.02
C ASN A 45 -9.74 -3.41 -7.27
N GLU A 46 -10.01 -2.56 -6.29
CA GLU A 46 -11.26 -2.57 -5.53
C GLU A 46 -11.64 -1.15 -5.09
N SER A 47 -12.92 -0.95 -4.75
CA SER A 47 -13.36 0.35 -4.26
C SER A 47 -12.81 0.62 -2.86
N VAL A 48 -12.12 1.75 -2.72
CA VAL A 48 -11.66 2.30 -1.43
C VAL A 48 -12.42 3.57 -1.01
N ARG A 49 -13.48 3.94 -1.75
CA ARG A 49 -14.27 5.14 -1.46
C ARG A 49 -14.84 5.08 -0.05
N GLY A 50 -14.53 6.08 0.78
CA GLY A 50 -14.99 6.16 2.16
C GLY A 50 -14.33 5.18 3.12
N ALA A 51 -13.35 4.39 2.66
CA ALA A 51 -12.67 3.38 3.47
C ALA A 51 -11.50 3.97 4.27
N TYR A 52 -11.11 3.27 5.34
CA TYR A 52 -9.87 3.52 6.07
C TYR A 52 -8.79 2.60 5.48
N VAL A 53 -7.85 3.20 4.77
CA VAL A 53 -6.83 2.50 4.00
C VAL A 53 -5.51 2.53 4.75
N PHE A 54 -4.91 1.35 4.93
CA PHE A 54 -3.60 1.18 5.54
C PHE A 54 -2.64 0.58 4.53
N PHE A 55 -1.54 1.29 4.26
CA PHE A 55 -0.46 0.83 3.40
C PHE A 55 0.70 0.34 4.25
N ILE A 56 0.97 -0.96 4.23
CA ILE A 56 2.05 -1.60 4.97
C ILE A 56 3.25 -1.71 4.04
N ALA A 57 4.17 -0.75 4.14
CA ALA A 57 5.34 -0.68 3.28
C ALA A 57 6.54 -0.10 4.03
N SER A 58 7.57 -0.92 4.21
CA SER A 58 8.88 -0.44 4.65
C SER A 58 9.63 0.21 3.49
N THR A 59 10.47 1.20 3.80
CA THR A 59 11.20 2.00 2.80
C THR A 59 12.71 1.67 2.79
N PHE A 60 13.06 0.40 3.03
CA PHE A 60 14.43 -0.09 2.85
C PHE A 60 14.79 -0.17 1.36
N SER A 61 16.08 -0.37 1.06
CA SER A 61 16.58 -0.47 -0.32
C SER A 61 15.82 -1.56 -1.12
N PRO A 62 15.33 -1.25 -2.33
CA PRO A 62 15.72 -0.10 -3.12
C PRO A 62 14.74 1.10 -2.97
N ALA A 63 15.12 2.28 -3.45
CA ALA A 63 14.38 3.54 -3.24
C ALA A 63 12.95 3.51 -3.82
N GLU A 64 12.72 2.62 -4.77
CA GLU A 64 11.45 2.31 -5.42
C GLU A 64 10.37 1.91 -4.40
N ASN A 65 10.73 1.32 -3.25
CA ASN A 65 9.77 1.03 -2.18
C ASN A 65 9.08 2.31 -1.66
N LEU A 66 9.82 3.42 -1.56
CA LEU A 66 9.26 4.72 -1.18
C LEU A 66 8.38 5.28 -2.31
N ILE A 67 8.83 5.23 -3.56
CA ILE A 67 8.05 5.71 -4.70
C ILE A 67 6.74 4.93 -4.84
N GLU A 68 6.78 3.60 -4.69
CA GLU A 68 5.62 2.73 -4.74
C GLU A 68 4.58 3.10 -3.68
N LEU A 69 5.03 3.30 -2.43
CA LEU A 69 4.16 3.74 -1.33
C LEU A 69 3.49 5.08 -1.65
N LEU A 70 4.23 6.05 -2.19
CA LEU A 70 3.69 7.35 -2.57
C LEU A 70 2.63 7.22 -3.69
N LEU A 71 2.85 6.35 -4.67
CA LEU A 71 1.88 6.07 -5.74
C LEU A 71 0.64 5.33 -5.24
N MET A 72 0.79 4.39 -4.30
CA MET A 72 -0.35 3.77 -3.60
C MET A 72 -1.21 4.80 -2.88
N ILE A 73 -0.57 5.73 -2.15
CA ILE A 73 -1.24 6.83 -1.44
C ILE A 73 -1.97 7.75 -2.42
N ASP A 74 -1.33 8.17 -3.52
CA ASP A 74 -1.96 9.00 -4.54
C ASP A 74 -3.19 8.31 -5.15
N SER A 75 -3.07 7.01 -5.47
CA SER A 75 -4.15 6.18 -6.01
C SER A 75 -5.37 6.14 -5.07
N ALA A 76 -5.17 5.84 -3.78
CA ALA A 76 -6.25 5.82 -2.80
C ALA A 76 -6.87 7.21 -2.54
N LYS A 77 -6.04 8.26 -2.51
CA LYS A 77 -6.51 9.64 -2.35
C LYS A 77 -7.44 10.04 -3.49
N ARG A 78 -7.05 9.77 -4.74
CA ARG A 78 -7.89 10.05 -5.93
C ARG A 78 -9.15 9.19 -5.97
N ALA A 79 -9.08 7.97 -5.43
CA ALA A 79 -10.23 7.08 -5.27
C ALA A 79 -11.16 7.45 -4.09
N SER A 80 -10.92 8.59 -3.42
CA SER A 80 -11.73 9.11 -2.31
C SER A 80 -11.76 8.21 -1.06
N ALA A 81 -10.61 7.62 -0.70
CA ALA A 81 -10.44 7.03 0.62
C ALA A 81 -10.66 8.09 1.72
N GLU A 82 -11.30 7.71 2.82
CA GLU A 82 -11.62 8.62 3.93
C GLU A 82 -10.39 8.89 4.78
N TYR A 83 -9.65 7.84 5.12
CA TYR A 83 -8.38 7.92 5.85
C TYR A 83 -7.32 7.09 5.14
N ILE A 84 -6.09 7.61 5.10
CA ILE A 84 -4.92 6.94 4.53
C ILE A 84 -3.81 6.94 5.58
N THR A 85 -3.38 5.75 6.00
CA THR A 85 -2.31 5.57 6.98
C THR A 85 -1.15 4.79 6.34
N ALA A 86 0.05 5.37 6.36
CA ALA A 86 1.27 4.65 6.02
C ALA A 86 1.84 3.97 7.26
N VAL A 87 1.89 2.64 7.23
CA VAL A 87 2.54 1.81 8.24
C VAL A 87 3.93 1.48 7.71
N ILE A 88 4.97 2.11 8.26
CA ILE A 88 6.36 2.02 7.79
C ILE A 88 7.24 1.36 8.88
N PRO A 89 7.29 0.01 8.95
CA PRO A 89 8.05 -0.70 9.99
C PRO A 89 9.55 -0.38 10.00
N TYR A 90 10.16 -0.28 8.82
CA TYR A 90 11.51 0.26 8.65
C TYR A 90 11.42 1.56 7.85
N PHE A 91 11.87 2.66 8.45
CA PHE A 91 11.91 3.98 7.84
C PHE A 91 13.33 4.25 7.33
N GLY A 92 13.53 4.05 6.02
CA GLY A 92 14.78 4.43 5.36
C GLY A 92 15.03 5.94 5.40
N TYR A 93 16.29 6.34 5.27
CA TYR A 93 16.75 7.74 5.35
C TYR A 93 16.54 8.43 6.71
N ALA A 94 16.23 7.67 7.77
CA ALA A 94 16.21 8.16 9.15
C ALA A 94 17.61 8.46 9.71
#